data_AF-A0A257QU78-F1
#
_entry.id   AF-A0A257QU78-F1
#
_cell.length_a   1.000
_cell.length_b   1.000
_cell.length_c   1.000
_cell.angle_alpha   90.00
_cell.angle_beta   90.00
_cell.angle_gamma   90.00
#
_symmetry.space_group_name_H-M   'P 1'
#
loop_
_entity.id
_entity.type
_entity.pdbx_description
1 polymer ?
#
loop_
_entity_poly.entity_id
_entity_poly.type
_entity_poly.pdbx_seq_one_letter_code
_entity_poly.pdbx_strand_id
1 'polypeptide(L)'
;MIELSYWTTPNGHKITIFLEEAQVPYRITPINISKGEQFAPEFLKIAPNNRIPAILDTAPADGGAPISVFESGAILQYLAEKTGKFLPTDVRGRTEVMEWLFWQMGGLGPMAGQNHHFGTYAPEKLPYAIERYVKETNRLYGVLNKRLADRAFIAGDYSIADMASYPWIVPYERQQQNIDDFPHLKRWFHAIAARPAVQKAYEIAKEINQQPTVTAESKKILFGQVAQ
;
A
#
# COMPACT_ATOMS: atom_id res chain seq x y z
N MET A 1 7.41 -19.91 -5.87
CA MET A 1 7.96 -18.99 -4.85
C MET A 1 7.55 -17.58 -5.24
N ILE A 2 7.30 -16.66 -4.30
CA ILE A 2 6.95 -15.28 -4.67
C ILE A 2 8.23 -14.45 -4.85
N GLU A 3 8.40 -13.84 -6.01
CA GLU A 3 9.42 -12.81 -6.25
C GLU A 3 8.74 -11.45 -6.20
N LEU A 4 9.14 -10.59 -5.29
CA LEU A 4 8.53 -9.29 -5.03
C LEU A 4 9.44 -8.16 -5.50
N SER A 5 9.02 -7.44 -6.53
CA SER A 5 9.61 -6.15 -6.91
C SER A 5 9.11 -5.06 -5.97
N TYR A 6 10.00 -4.50 -5.16
CA TYR A 6 9.65 -3.72 -3.98
C TYR A 6 10.42 -2.40 -3.87
N TRP A 7 9.74 -1.41 -3.27
CA TRP A 7 10.38 -0.24 -2.69
C TRP A 7 9.66 0.18 -1.41
N THR A 8 10.34 0.89 -0.51
CA THR A 8 9.87 1.27 0.84
C THR A 8 8.81 2.38 0.82
N THR A 9 7.66 2.06 0.24
CA THR A 9 6.50 2.95 0.09
C THR A 9 5.27 2.32 0.73
N PRO A 10 4.22 3.08 1.05
CA PRO A 10 2.96 2.53 1.54
C PRO A 10 2.43 1.38 0.67
N ASN A 11 2.49 1.49 -0.66
CA ASN A 11 2.02 0.44 -1.56
C ASN A 11 2.89 -0.83 -1.51
N GLY A 12 4.22 -0.69 -1.36
CA GLY A 12 5.12 -1.83 -1.18
C GLY A 12 4.87 -2.57 0.13
N HIS A 13 4.68 -1.84 1.23
CA HIS A 13 4.43 -2.41 2.56
C HIS A 13 3.17 -3.27 2.63
N LYS A 14 2.13 -2.98 1.83
CA LYS A 14 0.93 -3.83 1.76
C LYS A 14 1.31 -5.30 1.51
N ILE A 15 2.27 -5.52 0.60
CA ILE A 15 2.60 -6.87 0.13
C ILE A 15 3.55 -7.57 1.09
N THR A 16 4.55 -6.86 1.66
CA THR A 16 5.42 -7.46 2.67
C THR A 16 4.65 -7.80 3.94
N ILE A 17 3.69 -6.96 4.36
CA ILE A 17 2.78 -7.30 5.48
C ILE A 17 2.02 -8.58 5.17
N PHE A 18 1.39 -8.69 3.99
CA PHE A 18 0.65 -9.91 3.62
C PHE A 18 1.56 -11.15 3.66
N LEU A 19 2.73 -11.09 3.03
CA LEU A 19 3.62 -12.24 2.91
C LEU A 19 4.11 -12.72 4.28
N GLU A 20 4.41 -11.80 5.20
CA GLU A 20 4.78 -12.11 6.58
C GLU A 20 3.60 -12.68 7.39
N GLU A 21 2.41 -12.10 7.27
CA GLU A 21 1.19 -12.59 7.93
C GLU A 21 0.79 -13.99 7.45
N ALA A 22 0.90 -14.23 6.14
CA ALA A 22 0.57 -15.51 5.52
C ALA A 22 1.69 -16.55 5.67
N GLN A 23 2.89 -16.15 6.12
CA GLN A 23 4.11 -16.96 6.17
C GLN A 23 4.46 -17.56 4.79
N VAL A 24 4.30 -16.77 3.73
CA VAL A 24 4.62 -17.20 2.36
C VAL A 24 6.09 -16.90 2.09
N PRO A 25 6.91 -17.90 1.70
CA PRO A 25 8.30 -17.65 1.32
C PRO A 25 8.40 -16.74 0.10
N TYR A 26 9.23 -15.70 0.21
CA TYR A 26 9.42 -14.72 -0.86
C TYR A 26 10.85 -14.20 -0.93
N ARG A 27 11.21 -13.71 -2.12
CA ARG A 27 12.47 -13.00 -2.38
C ARG A 27 12.15 -11.57 -2.80
N ILE A 28 12.82 -10.59 -2.19
CA ILE A 28 12.70 -9.20 -2.61
C ILE A 28 13.73 -8.88 -3.69
N THR A 29 13.27 -8.25 -4.76
CA THR A 29 14.08 -7.51 -5.74
C THR A 29 13.80 -6.01 -5.54
N PRO A 30 14.74 -5.25 -4.94
CA PRO A 30 14.57 -3.81 -4.81
C PRO A 30 14.48 -3.14 -6.19
N ILE A 31 13.49 -2.25 -6.37
CA ILE A 31 13.37 -1.38 -7.55
C ILE A 31 13.47 0.05 -7.05
N ASN A 32 14.64 0.64 -7.17
CA ASN A 32 14.90 1.99 -6.70
C ASN A 32 14.22 3.02 -7.60
N ILE A 33 13.00 3.41 -7.20
CA ILE A 33 12.20 4.36 -7.95
C ILE A 33 12.82 5.76 -7.99
N SER A 34 13.73 6.09 -7.07
CA SER A 34 14.43 7.37 -7.07
C SER A 34 15.50 7.45 -8.17
N LYS A 35 15.91 6.30 -8.74
CA LYS A 35 16.86 6.17 -9.84
C LYS A 35 16.20 5.85 -11.18
N GLY A 36 14.89 5.65 -11.21
CA GLY A 36 14.17 5.32 -12.44
C GLY A 36 14.22 3.84 -12.81
N GLU A 37 14.61 2.94 -11.90
CA GLU A 37 14.70 1.49 -12.19
C GLU A 37 13.36 0.88 -12.61
N GLN A 38 12.23 1.51 -12.26
CA GLN A 38 10.90 1.13 -12.71
C GLN A 38 10.64 1.31 -14.22
N PHE A 39 11.56 1.93 -14.96
CA PHE A 39 11.49 2.05 -16.41
C PHE A 39 12.31 1.00 -17.15
N ALA A 40 13.05 0.16 -16.42
CA ALA A 40 13.91 -0.82 -17.05
C ALA A 40 13.06 -1.88 -17.79
N PRO A 41 13.44 -2.31 -19.01
CA PRO A 41 12.62 -3.20 -19.84
C PRO A 41 12.21 -4.50 -19.16
N GLU A 42 13.06 -5.06 -18.31
CA GLU A 42 12.81 -6.26 -17.52
C GLU A 42 11.71 -6.06 -16.48
N PHE A 43 11.64 -4.90 -15.84
CA PHE A 43 10.57 -4.59 -14.89
C PHE A 43 9.25 -4.31 -15.63
N LEU A 44 9.30 -3.63 -16.77
CA LEU A 44 8.11 -3.33 -17.58
C LEU A 44 7.42 -4.58 -18.15
N LYS A 45 8.14 -5.69 -18.32
CA LYS A 45 7.55 -7.00 -18.65
C LYS A 45 6.64 -7.53 -17.54
N ILE A 46 6.88 -7.14 -16.29
CA ILE A 46 6.09 -7.55 -15.12
C ILE A 46 5.02 -6.50 -14.81
N ALA A 47 5.39 -5.22 -14.82
CA ALA A 47 4.54 -4.09 -14.48
C ALA A 47 4.61 -3.00 -15.56
N PRO A 48 3.77 -3.08 -16.60
CA PRO A 48 3.80 -2.10 -17.70
C PRO A 48 3.41 -0.68 -17.25
N ASN A 49 2.72 -0.56 -16.12
CA ASN A 49 2.40 0.73 -15.48
C ASN A 49 3.60 1.38 -14.77
N ASN A 50 4.83 0.84 -14.90
CA ASN A 50 6.07 1.38 -14.31
C ASN A 50 5.97 1.69 -12.81
N ARG A 51 5.14 0.95 -12.06
CA ARG A 51 4.91 1.17 -10.63
C ARG A 51 5.13 -0.09 -9.83
N ILE A 52 5.80 0.07 -8.71
CA ILE A 52 5.84 -0.92 -7.63
C ILE A 52 4.56 -0.83 -6.76
N PRO A 53 4.20 -1.90 -6.05
CA PRO A 53 4.77 -3.24 -6.10
C PRO A 53 4.35 -4.03 -7.35
N ALA A 54 5.14 -5.05 -7.68
CA ALA A 54 4.79 -6.10 -8.62
C ALA A 54 5.33 -7.44 -8.11
N ILE A 55 4.68 -8.55 -8.45
CA ILE A 55 5.17 -9.89 -8.13
C ILE A 55 5.31 -10.74 -9.38
N LEU A 56 6.20 -11.73 -9.30
CA LEU A 56 6.21 -12.90 -10.15
C LEU A 56 6.04 -14.13 -9.26
N ASP A 57 4.96 -14.87 -9.44
CA ASP A 57 4.77 -16.17 -8.80
C ASP A 57 5.30 -17.28 -9.70
N THR A 58 6.41 -17.87 -9.30
CA THR A 58 7.07 -18.96 -10.03
C THR A 58 6.49 -20.34 -9.75
N ALA A 59 5.53 -20.45 -8.83
CA ALA A 59 4.86 -21.70 -8.51
C ALA A 59 3.36 -21.44 -8.23
N PRO A 60 2.57 -21.09 -9.25
CA PRO A 60 1.14 -20.86 -9.10
C PRO A 60 0.43 -22.15 -8.66
N ALA A 61 -0.71 -22.00 -7.98
CA ALA A 61 -1.43 -23.12 -7.37
C ALA A 61 -1.99 -24.13 -8.38
N ASP A 62 -2.18 -23.71 -9.64
CA ASP A 62 -2.64 -24.55 -10.74
C ASP A 62 -1.51 -25.36 -11.42
N GLY A 63 -0.25 -25.18 -11.00
CA GLY A 63 0.91 -25.82 -11.60
C GLY A 63 1.28 -25.30 -12.99
N GLY A 64 0.67 -24.19 -13.42
CA GLY A 64 0.91 -23.57 -14.72
C GLY A 64 2.23 -22.80 -14.80
N ALA A 65 2.38 -22.08 -15.91
CA ALA A 65 3.52 -21.17 -16.11
C ALA A 65 3.51 -20.02 -15.09
N PRO A 66 4.67 -19.39 -14.80
CA PRO A 66 4.74 -18.28 -13.86
C PRO A 66 3.74 -17.14 -14.15
N ILE A 67 3.17 -16.56 -13.10
CA ILE A 67 2.16 -15.50 -13.20
C ILE A 67 2.76 -14.19 -12.69
N SER A 68 2.78 -13.16 -13.53
CA SER A 68 3.08 -11.79 -13.09
C SER A 68 1.82 -11.05 -12.67
N VAL A 69 1.90 -10.29 -11.58
CA VAL A 69 0.78 -9.47 -11.08
C VAL A 69 1.33 -8.11 -10.63
N PHE A 70 0.77 -7.03 -11.19
CA PHE A 70 0.98 -5.66 -10.73
C PHE A 70 -0.33 -5.09 -10.15
N GLU A 71 -0.29 -3.88 -9.58
CA GLU A 71 -1.33 -3.28 -8.74
C GLU A 71 -1.48 -3.94 -7.36
N SER A 72 -1.18 -3.17 -6.31
CA SER A 72 -1.14 -3.71 -4.94
C SER A 72 -2.46 -4.35 -4.47
N GLY A 73 -3.62 -3.87 -4.93
CA GLY A 73 -4.92 -4.49 -4.62
C GLY A 73 -5.10 -5.85 -5.31
N ALA A 74 -4.70 -5.96 -6.58
CA ALA A 74 -4.76 -7.22 -7.32
C ALA A 74 -3.77 -8.26 -6.75
N ILE A 75 -2.58 -7.82 -6.36
CA ILE A 75 -1.58 -8.68 -5.69
C ILE A 75 -2.13 -9.21 -4.36
N LEU A 76 -2.72 -8.35 -3.52
CA LEU A 76 -3.33 -8.77 -2.25
C LEU A 76 -4.46 -9.79 -2.47
N GLN A 77 -5.34 -9.53 -3.43
CA GLN A 77 -6.42 -10.46 -3.78
C GLN A 77 -5.84 -11.81 -4.25
N TYR A 78 -4.88 -11.78 -5.18
CA TYR A 78 -4.23 -12.98 -5.72
C TYR A 78 -3.59 -13.83 -4.60
N LEU A 79 -2.82 -13.20 -3.71
CA LEU A 79 -2.15 -13.90 -2.62
C LEU A 79 -3.16 -14.44 -1.60
N ALA A 80 -4.24 -13.71 -1.31
CA ALA A 80 -5.32 -14.16 -0.45
C ALA A 80 -6.02 -15.40 -1.01
N GLU A 81 -6.33 -15.40 -2.30
CA GLU A 81 -6.94 -16.53 -3.00
C GLU A 81 -5.99 -17.73 -3.07
N LYS A 82 -4.72 -17.49 -3.40
CA LYS A 82 -3.69 -18.55 -3.44
C LYS A 82 -3.50 -19.24 -2.09
N THR A 83 -3.55 -18.48 -1.00
CA THR A 83 -3.26 -19.00 0.35
C THR A 83 -4.51 -19.40 1.13
N GLY A 84 -5.70 -18.99 0.69
CA GLY A 84 -6.94 -19.14 1.45
C GLY A 84 -6.97 -18.31 2.74
N LYS A 85 -6.18 -17.23 2.84
CA LYS A 85 -6.05 -16.40 4.05
C LYS A 85 -6.50 -14.96 3.81
N PHE A 86 -7.02 -14.32 4.86
CA PHE A 86 -7.33 -12.87 4.90
C PHE A 86 -8.38 -12.37 3.90
N LEU A 87 -9.13 -13.27 3.27
CA LEU A 87 -10.27 -12.99 2.41
C LEU A 87 -11.32 -14.11 2.56
N PRO A 88 -12.52 -13.82 3.09
CA PRO A 88 -13.59 -14.80 3.18
C PRO A 88 -14.02 -15.33 1.80
N THR A 89 -14.56 -16.54 1.78
CA THR A 89 -15.09 -17.19 0.57
C THR A 89 -16.61 -17.08 0.45
N ASP A 90 -17.32 -16.80 1.54
CA ASP A 90 -18.74 -16.52 1.49
C ASP A 90 -19.00 -15.17 0.80
N VAL A 91 -20.12 -15.08 0.08
CA VAL A 91 -20.43 -13.92 -0.76
C VAL A 91 -20.47 -12.63 0.06
N ARG A 92 -20.97 -12.66 1.30
CA ARG A 92 -21.16 -11.44 2.10
C ARG A 92 -19.84 -10.92 2.64
N GLY A 93 -19.05 -11.77 3.29
CA GLY A 93 -17.74 -11.42 3.82
C GLY A 93 -16.77 -11.02 2.72
N ARG A 94 -16.77 -11.75 1.59
CA ARG A 94 -15.94 -11.40 0.43
C ARG A 94 -16.31 -10.04 -0.15
N THR A 95 -17.59 -9.77 -0.36
CA THR A 95 -18.05 -8.48 -0.89
C THR A 95 -17.65 -7.33 0.03
N GLU A 96 -17.80 -7.49 1.35
CA GLU A 96 -17.41 -6.47 2.33
C GLU A 96 -15.90 -6.19 2.28
N VAL A 97 -15.03 -7.21 2.28
CA VAL A 97 -13.58 -7.01 2.17
C VAL A 97 -13.21 -6.32 0.85
N MET A 98 -13.80 -6.75 -0.27
CA MET A 98 -13.49 -6.18 -1.58
C MET A 98 -13.96 -4.73 -1.72
N GLU A 99 -15.13 -4.38 -1.17
CA GLU A 99 -15.62 -2.99 -1.15
C GLU A 99 -14.57 -2.06 -0.51
N TRP A 100 -14.03 -2.45 0.64
CA TRP A 100 -13.04 -1.64 1.37
C TRP A 100 -11.65 -1.67 0.74
N LEU A 101 -11.25 -2.78 0.11
CA LEU A 101 -10.03 -2.84 -0.69
C LEU A 101 -10.10 -1.86 -1.88
N PHE A 102 -11.22 -1.85 -2.62
CA PHE A 102 -11.40 -0.91 -3.73
C PHE A 102 -11.57 0.54 -3.25
N TRP A 103 -12.23 0.77 -2.11
CA TRP A 103 -12.26 2.09 -1.48
C TRP A 103 -10.84 2.59 -1.14
N GLN A 104 -9.96 1.72 -0.66
CA GLN A 104 -8.56 2.08 -0.41
C GLN A 104 -7.84 2.44 -1.72
N MET A 105 -8.01 1.61 -2.75
CA MET A 105 -7.32 1.77 -4.03
C MET A 105 -7.81 2.98 -4.84
N GLY A 106 -9.10 3.33 -4.75
CA GLY A 106 -9.69 4.49 -5.46
C GLY A 106 -9.79 5.77 -4.62
N GLY A 107 -9.73 5.67 -3.30
CA GLY A 107 -9.93 6.78 -2.37
C GLY A 107 -8.70 7.08 -1.52
N LEU A 108 -8.51 6.33 -0.43
CA LEU A 108 -7.48 6.61 0.58
C LEU A 108 -6.07 6.76 -0.01
N GLY A 109 -5.62 5.78 -0.79
CA GLY A 109 -4.27 5.78 -1.34
C GLY A 109 -4.03 6.96 -2.30
N PRO A 110 -4.82 7.11 -3.37
CA PRO A 110 -4.64 8.21 -4.31
C PRO A 110 -4.73 9.60 -3.68
N MET A 111 -5.72 9.85 -2.80
CA MET A 111 -5.91 11.17 -2.19
C MET A 111 -4.80 11.51 -1.19
N ALA A 112 -4.35 10.54 -0.38
CA ALA A 112 -3.18 10.73 0.49
C ALA A 112 -1.89 10.92 -0.31
N GLY A 113 -1.76 10.29 -1.48
CA GLY A 113 -0.66 10.54 -2.42
C GLY A 113 -0.63 11.98 -2.94
N GLN A 114 -1.79 12.55 -3.26
CA GLN A 114 -1.89 13.97 -3.63
C GLN A 114 -1.57 14.90 -2.44
N ASN A 115 -2.03 14.56 -1.24
CA ASN A 115 -1.65 15.27 -0.02
C ASN A 115 -0.12 15.28 0.16
N HIS A 116 0.55 14.13 0.04
CA HIS A 116 2.02 14.06 0.08
C HIS A 116 2.66 14.92 -1.01
N HIS A 117 2.13 14.88 -2.23
CA HIS A 117 2.66 15.66 -3.35
C HIS A 117 2.58 17.17 -3.09
N PHE A 118 1.39 17.73 -2.89
CA PHE A 118 1.23 19.17 -2.70
C PHE A 118 1.78 19.65 -1.34
N GLY A 119 1.63 18.84 -0.29
CA GLY A 119 2.10 19.18 1.05
C GLY A 119 3.63 19.16 1.17
N THR A 120 4.30 18.18 0.57
CA THR A 120 5.75 18.00 0.75
C THR A 120 6.58 18.22 -0.52
N TYR A 121 6.13 17.71 -1.66
CA TYR A 121 7.01 17.52 -2.83
C TYR A 121 6.91 18.60 -3.90
N ALA A 122 5.75 19.20 -4.10
CA ALA A 122 5.52 20.23 -5.10
C ALA A 122 6.54 21.37 -4.93
N PRO A 123 7.16 21.85 -6.03
CA PRO A 123 8.18 22.89 -5.98
C PRO A 123 7.60 24.23 -5.51
N GLU A 124 6.35 24.51 -5.89
CA GLU A 124 5.59 25.67 -5.45
C GLU A 124 4.51 25.26 -4.45
N LYS A 125 4.30 26.10 -3.42
CA LYS A 125 3.21 25.89 -2.47
C LYS A 125 1.94 26.50 -3.04
N LEU A 126 0.94 25.64 -3.27
CA LEU A 126 -0.38 26.02 -3.77
C LEU A 126 -1.40 25.84 -2.63
N PRO A 127 -1.75 26.90 -1.87
CA PRO A 127 -2.57 26.78 -0.66
C PRO A 127 -3.89 26.04 -0.89
N TYR A 128 -4.57 26.34 -2.00
CA TYR A 128 -5.82 25.68 -2.36
C TYR A 128 -5.66 24.16 -2.57
N ALA A 129 -4.62 23.73 -3.29
CA ALA A 129 -4.37 22.31 -3.53
C ALA A 129 -4.00 21.58 -2.24
N ILE A 130 -3.14 22.18 -1.41
CA ILE A 130 -2.76 21.65 -0.10
C ILE A 130 -4.02 21.47 0.76
N GLU A 131 -4.81 22.53 0.93
CA GLU A 131 -6.02 22.51 1.75
C GLU A 131 -7.03 21.46 1.24
N ARG A 132 -7.25 21.39 -0.08
CA ARG A 132 -8.14 20.40 -0.69
C ARG A 132 -7.76 18.97 -0.32
N TYR A 133 -6.49 18.60 -0.48
CA TYR A 133 -6.06 17.21 -0.24
C TYR A 133 -5.84 16.88 1.23
N VAL A 134 -5.49 17.86 2.08
CA VAL A 134 -5.51 17.69 3.54
C VAL A 134 -6.93 17.45 4.03
N LYS A 135 -7.92 18.23 3.59
CA LYS A 135 -9.33 18.04 3.95
C LYS A 135 -9.90 16.71 3.43
N GLU A 136 -9.58 16.32 2.20
CA GLU A 136 -10.05 15.03 1.68
C GLU A 136 -9.40 13.84 2.42
N THR A 137 -8.12 13.94 2.77
CA THR A 137 -7.46 12.92 3.61
C THR A 137 -8.15 12.83 4.98
N ASN A 138 -8.44 13.97 5.61
CA ASN A 138 -9.16 14.05 6.88
C ASN A 138 -10.56 13.40 6.79
N ARG A 139 -11.31 13.68 5.72
CA ARG A 139 -12.62 13.07 5.47
C ARG A 139 -12.51 11.55 5.36
N LEU A 140 -11.51 11.02 4.66
CA LEU A 140 -11.27 9.58 4.51
C LEU A 140 -10.88 8.92 5.83
N TYR A 141 -10.13 9.62 6.69
CA TYR A 141 -9.87 9.19 8.08
C TYR A 141 -11.17 9.14 8.89
N GLY A 142 -12.04 10.14 8.74
CA GLY A 142 -13.37 10.16 9.35
C GLY A 142 -14.25 8.98 8.91
N VAL A 143 -14.20 8.60 7.63
CA VAL A 143 -14.88 7.41 7.10
C VAL A 143 -14.38 6.14 7.79
N LEU A 144 -13.06 5.93 7.85
CA LEU A 144 -12.50 4.77 8.56
C LEU A 144 -12.81 4.79 10.05
N ASN A 145 -12.70 5.94 10.71
CA ASN A 145 -13.00 6.06 12.13
C ASN A 145 -14.45 5.67 12.43
N LYS A 146 -15.41 6.17 11.65
CA LYS A 146 -16.82 5.79 11.78
C LYS A 146 -17.02 4.30 11.51
N ARG A 147 -16.37 3.78 10.46
CA ARG A 147 -16.42 2.35 10.11
C ARG A 147 -15.91 1.47 11.24
N LEU A 148 -14.87 1.90 11.95
CA LEU A 148 -14.20 1.16 13.01
C LEU A 148 -14.84 1.33 14.40
N ALA A 149 -15.97 2.02 14.51
CA ALA A 149 -16.61 2.33 15.78
C ALA A 149 -17.09 1.07 16.54
N ASP A 150 -17.63 0.11 15.80
CA ASP A 150 -18.30 -1.09 16.32
C ASP A 150 -17.58 -2.40 16.00
N ARG A 151 -16.37 -2.32 15.43
CA ARG A 151 -15.62 -3.47 14.92
C ARG A 151 -14.13 -3.35 15.16
N ALA A 152 -13.46 -4.50 15.28
CA ALA A 152 -12.02 -4.55 15.48
C ALA A 152 -11.25 -4.14 14.22
N PHE A 153 -11.65 -4.68 13.06
CA PHE A 153 -11.03 -4.46 11.74
C PHE A 153 -12.05 -3.98 10.71
N ILE A 154 -11.56 -3.51 9.56
CA ILE A 154 -12.37 -2.79 8.56
C ILE A 154 -13.57 -3.62 8.08
N ALA A 155 -13.39 -4.93 7.90
CA ALA A 155 -14.42 -5.87 7.46
C ALA A 155 -14.81 -6.89 8.55
N GLY A 156 -14.72 -6.49 9.83
CA GLY A 156 -14.97 -7.38 10.97
C GLY A 156 -13.68 -8.05 11.42
N ASP A 157 -13.26 -9.08 10.70
CA ASP A 157 -11.98 -9.79 10.90
C ASP A 157 -10.83 -9.13 10.12
N TYR A 158 -9.60 -9.37 10.57
CA TYR A 158 -8.40 -8.83 9.93
C TYR A 158 -8.24 -9.38 8.51
N SER A 159 -8.15 -8.49 7.53
CA SER A 159 -8.25 -8.83 6.12
C SER A 159 -7.25 -8.06 5.25
N ILE A 160 -7.23 -8.38 3.96
CA ILE A 160 -6.47 -7.61 2.97
C ILE A 160 -6.90 -6.14 2.87
N ALA A 161 -8.14 -5.79 3.27
CA ALA A 161 -8.56 -4.39 3.34
C ALA A 161 -7.75 -3.62 4.40
N ASP A 162 -7.51 -4.23 5.55
CA ASP A 162 -6.70 -3.65 6.62
C ASP A 162 -5.23 -3.49 6.20
N MET A 163 -4.67 -4.54 5.59
CA MET A 163 -3.30 -4.52 5.05
C MET A 163 -3.12 -3.46 3.96
N ALA A 164 -4.16 -3.21 3.17
CA ALA A 164 -4.15 -2.19 2.14
C ALA A 164 -4.21 -0.77 2.74
N SER A 165 -5.00 -0.56 3.78
CA SER A 165 -5.22 0.77 4.38
C SER A 165 -4.11 1.17 5.33
N TYR A 166 -3.61 0.25 6.17
CA TYR A 166 -2.68 0.58 7.27
C TYR A 166 -1.42 1.35 6.84
N PRO A 167 -0.69 0.93 5.78
CA PRO A 167 0.52 1.65 5.37
C PRO A 167 0.27 3.10 4.93
N TRP A 168 -0.97 3.42 4.53
CA TRP A 168 -1.37 4.78 4.16
C TRP A 168 -1.79 5.64 5.36
N ILE A 169 -2.05 5.03 6.53
CA ILE A 169 -2.30 5.73 7.80
C ILE A 169 -1.02 5.99 8.58
N VAL A 170 0.01 5.13 8.45
CA VAL A 170 1.30 5.29 9.13
C VAL A 170 1.90 6.70 9.04
N PRO A 171 1.93 7.37 7.88
CA PRO A 171 2.46 8.74 7.78
C PRO A 171 1.40 9.83 8.07
N TYR A 172 0.51 9.64 9.05
CA TYR A 172 -0.59 10.58 9.35
C TYR A 172 -0.10 11.99 9.69
N GLU A 173 0.99 12.14 10.45
CA GLU A 173 1.57 13.45 10.80
C GLU A 173 2.01 14.20 9.54
N ARG A 174 2.68 13.49 8.63
CA ARG A 174 3.10 14.02 7.33
C ARG A 174 1.90 14.41 6.45
N GLN A 175 0.77 13.74 6.65
CA GLN A 175 -0.49 14.05 5.98
C GLN A 175 -1.23 15.22 6.65
N GLN A 176 -0.64 15.87 7.66
CA GLN A 176 -1.24 16.95 8.44
C GLN A 176 -2.55 16.52 9.10
N GLN A 177 -2.60 15.28 9.59
CA GLN A 177 -3.72 14.75 10.33
C GLN A 177 -3.35 14.63 11.81
N ASN A 178 -4.30 14.90 12.69
CA ASN A 178 -4.20 14.55 14.10
C ASN A 178 -4.92 13.22 14.33
N ILE A 179 -4.19 12.16 14.69
CA ILE A 179 -4.80 10.84 14.92
C ILE A 179 -5.71 10.81 16.15
N ASP A 180 -5.54 11.75 17.08
CA ASP A 180 -6.36 11.85 18.29
C ASP A 180 -7.79 12.30 18.01
N ASP A 181 -8.04 12.94 16.86
CA ASP A 181 -9.38 13.30 16.39
C ASP A 181 -10.19 12.05 15.95
N PHE A 182 -9.52 10.90 15.81
CA PHE A 182 -10.08 9.66 15.27
C PHE A 182 -9.85 8.47 16.22
N PRO A 183 -10.53 8.40 17.38
CA PRO A 183 -10.21 7.42 18.43
C PRO A 183 -10.32 5.96 18.00
N HIS A 184 -11.28 5.60 17.13
CA HIS A 184 -11.44 4.23 16.65
C HIS A 184 -10.40 3.86 15.60
N LEU A 185 -10.04 4.82 14.74
CA LEU A 185 -8.92 4.66 13.81
C LEU A 185 -7.59 4.52 14.58
N LYS A 186 -7.36 5.34 15.61
CA LYS A 186 -6.18 5.27 16.47
C LYS A 186 -6.04 3.91 17.14
N ARG A 187 -7.14 3.38 17.70
CA ARG A 187 -7.18 2.02 18.27
C ARG A 187 -6.79 0.96 17.23
N TRP A 188 -7.43 0.98 16.07
CA TRP A 188 -7.14 0.05 14.97
C TRP A 188 -5.68 0.16 14.49
N PHE A 189 -5.16 1.39 14.38
CA PHE A 189 -3.79 1.67 13.97
C PHE A 189 -2.79 1.01 14.91
N HIS A 190 -2.93 1.21 16.22
CA HIS A 190 -2.06 0.57 17.20
C HIS A 190 -2.22 -0.95 17.25
N ALA A 191 -3.44 -1.47 17.07
CA ALA A 191 -3.69 -2.91 17.01
C ALA A 191 -2.94 -3.57 15.85
N ILE A 192 -2.89 -2.94 14.67
CA ILE A 192 -2.13 -3.45 13.52
C ILE A 192 -0.62 -3.26 13.72
N ALA A 193 -0.19 -2.11 14.25
CA ALA A 193 1.22 -1.83 14.53
C ALA A 193 1.84 -2.82 15.53
N ALA A 194 1.04 -3.37 16.44
CA ALA A 194 1.48 -4.37 17.42
C ALA A 194 1.65 -5.78 16.84
N ARG A 195 1.23 -6.04 15.59
CA ARG A 195 1.32 -7.37 14.98
C ARG A 195 2.77 -7.70 14.63
N PRO A 196 3.30 -8.88 15.02
CA PRO A 196 4.69 -9.25 14.75
C PRO A 196 5.07 -9.25 13.26
N ALA A 197 4.17 -9.71 12.39
CA ALA A 197 4.38 -9.71 10.95
C ALA A 197 4.47 -8.28 10.37
N VAL A 198 3.67 -7.34 10.89
CA VAL A 198 3.74 -5.93 10.51
C VAL A 198 5.09 -5.34 10.96
N GLN A 199 5.50 -5.57 12.20
CA GLN A 199 6.80 -5.11 12.68
C GLN A 199 7.95 -5.64 11.81
N LYS A 200 7.96 -6.95 11.53
CA LYS A 200 8.96 -7.57 10.66
C LYS A 200 8.97 -6.98 9.24
N ALA A 201 7.81 -6.73 8.66
CA ALA A 201 7.69 -6.08 7.34
C ALA A 201 8.29 -4.67 7.31
N TYR A 202 8.21 -3.93 8.43
CA TYR A 202 8.84 -2.61 8.57
C TYR A 202 10.34 -2.68 8.89
N GLU A 203 10.83 -3.72 9.58
CA GLU A 203 12.27 -3.94 9.77
C GLU A 203 12.97 -4.25 8.43
N ILE A 204 12.39 -5.13 7.61
CA ILE A 204 12.90 -5.44 6.26
C ILE A 204 13.05 -4.16 5.40
N ALA A 205 12.12 -3.22 5.54
CA ALA A 205 12.19 -1.97 4.81
C ALA A 205 13.42 -1.11 5.18
N LYS A 206 13.83 -1.11 6.45
CA LYS A 206 15.02 -0.36 6.91
C LYS A 206 16.31 -0.90 6.30
N GLU A 207 16.37 -2.19 6.00
CA GLU A 207 17.52 -2.82 5.36
C GLU A 207 17.62 -2.46 3.86
N ILE A 208 16.48 -2.25 3.21
CA ILE A 208 16.41 -2.01 1.75
C ILE A 208 16.70 -0.56 1.39
N ASN A 209 16.15 0.39 2.14
CA ASN A 209 16.32 1.80 1.84
C ASN A 209 16.73 2.59 3.08
N GLN A 210 17.97 3.07 3.04
CA GLN A 210 18.58 3.87 4.11
C GLN A 210 18.55 5.37 3.81
N GLN A 211 18.00 5.79 2.67
CA GLN A 211 17.99 7.18 2.22
C GLN A 211 16.57 7.66 1.87
N PRO A 212 16.30 8.99 1.93
CA PRO A 212 15.03 9.53 1.48
C PRO A 212 14.78 9.22 0.00
N THR A 213 13.66 8.57 -0.32
CA THR A 213 13.29 8.25 -1.72
C THR A 213 13.08 9.49 -2.59
N VAL A 214 12.60 10.59 -2.01
CA VAL A 214 12.29 11.83 -2.76
C VAL A 214 13.34 12.90 -2.45
N THR A 215 14.29 13.08 -3.36
CA THR A 215 15.32 14.12 -3.38
C THR A 215 15.00 15.16 -4.48
N ALA A 216 15.77 16.23 -4.59
CA ALA A 216 15.58 17.21 -5.66
C ALA A 216 15.74 16.59 -7.06
N GLU A 217 16.68 15.67 -7.21
CA GLU A 217 16.97 14.93 -8.44
C GLU A 217 15.85 13.93 -8.74
N SER A 218 15.42 13.15 -7.75
CA SER A 218 14.44 12.09 -7.99
C SER A 218 13.04 12.62 -8.28
N LYS A 219 12.71 13.85 -7.87
CA LYS A 219 11.46 14.54 -8.28
C LYS A 219 11.30 14.60 -9.80
N LYS A 220 12.38 14.83 -10.55
CA LYS A 220 12.33 14.90 -12.03
C LYS A 220 11.90 13.57 -12.64
N ILE A 221 12.34 12.47 -12.03
CA ILE A 221 12.05 11.09 -12.45
C ILE A 221 10.63 10.68 -12.02
N LEU A 222 10.25 11.01 -10.79
CA LEU A 222 8.97 10.58 -10.20
C LEU A 222 7.76 11.39 -10.70
N PHE A 223 7.95 12.67 -11.04
CA PHE A 223 6.85 13.59 -11.37
C PHE A 223 6.93 14.20 -12.77
N GLY A 224 8.02 13.98 -13.52
CA GLY A 224 8.20 14.50 -14.87
C GLY A 224 7.78 13.55 -16.00
N GLN A 225 7.00 12.51 -15.68
CA GLN A 225 6.62 11.47 -16.63
C GLN A 225 5.51 11.96 -17.58
N VAL A 226 5.62 11.61 -18.86
CA VAL A 226 4.58 11.76 -19.88
C VAL A 226 4.34 10.41 -20.55
N ALA A 227 3.21 10.25 -21.26
CA ALA A 227 2.96 9.04 -22.04
C ALA A 227 4.12 8.82 -23.04
N GLN A 228 4.61 7.58 -23.10
CA GLN A 228 5.61 7.11 -24.06
C GLN A 228 4.96 6.14 -25.03
#